data_AF-A0A3P6S830-F1
#
_entry.id   AF-A0A3P6S830-F1
#
_cell.length_a   1.000
_cell.length_b   1.000
_cell.length_c   1.000
_cell.angle_alpha   90.00
_cell.angle_beta   90.00
_cell.angle_gamma   90.00
#
_symmetry.space_group_name_H-M   'P 1'
#
loop_
_entity.id
_entity.type
_entity.pdbx_description
1 polymer ?
#
loop_
_entity_poly.entity_id
_entity_poly.type
_entity_poly.pdbx_seq_one_letter_code
_entity_poly.pdbx_strand_id
1 'polypeptide(L)'
;MKNDRVLEFVQCLTFELFRDELAREREEKARLRQEMLNLSDLQQRKTNDTSVPPLPDDIEERKKIFDETVERVQEKFFAYHRENVCADNEKEIMECLKANPGRILQCAHLTDPYEKCVADFRQEVLKGN
;
A
#
# COMPACT_ATOMS: atom_id res chain seq x y z
N MET A 1 46.14 -46.87 -20.51
CA MET A 1 47.00 -45.91 -19.78
C MET A 1 47.13 -44.52 -20.43
N LYS A 2 46.37 -44.17 -21.49
CA LYS A 2 46.38 -42.80 -22.06
C LYS A 2 45.20 -41.93 -21.59
N ASN A 3 44.12 -42.54 -21.08
CA ASN A 3 42.91 -41.81 -20.64
C ASN A 3 43.06 -41.08 -19.30
N ASP A 4 43.81 -41.64 -18.34
CA ASP A 4 43.92 -41.04 -16.99
C ASP A 4 44.67 -39.70 -16.98
N ARG A 5 45.74 -39.56 -17.77
CA ARG A 5 46.48 -38.28 -17.88
C ARG A 5 45.67 -37.17 -18.53
N VAL A 6 44.76 -37.53 -19.45
CA VAL A 6 43.87 -36.54 -20.08
C VAL A 6 42.84 -36.05 -19.08
N LEU A 7 42.33 -36.95 -18.22
CA LEU A 7 41.36 -36.61 -17.18
C LEU A 7 41.97 -35.68 -16.12
N GLU A 8 43.19 -35.97 -15.64
CA GLU A 8 43.91 -35.10 -14.70
C GLU A 8 44.22 -33.72 -15.29
N PHE A 9 44.59 -33.67 -16.57
CA PHE A 9 44.86 -32.40 -17.27
C PHE A 9 43.59 -31.54 -17.42
N VAL A 10 42.46 -32.16 -17.78
CA VAL A 10 41.16 -31.48 -17.86
C VAL A 10 40.71 -31.00 -16.48
N GLN A 11 40.90 -31.81 -15.44
CA GLN A 11 40.54 -31.44 -14.07
C GLN A 11 41.39 -30.28 -13.54
N CYS A 12 42.69 -30.27 -13.84
CA CYS A 12 43.58 -29.16 -13.51
C CYS A 12 43.15 -27.87 -14.23
N LEU A 13 42.91 -27.94 -15.55
CA LEU A 13 42.42 -26.81 -16.34
C LEU A 13 41.11 -26.23 -15.80
N THR A 14 40.14 -27.07 -15.43
CA THR A 14 38.89 -26.58 -14.82
C THR A 14 39.11 -25.92 -13.46
N PHE A 15 40.04 -26.42 -12.64
CA PHE A 15 40.37 -25.83 -11.35
C PHE A 15 41.03 -24.46 -11.51
N GLU A 16 41.92 -24.29 -12.48
CA GLU A 16 42.54 -22.99 -12.78
C GLU A 16 41.50 -21.98 -13.29
N LEU A 17 40.57 -22.42 -14.14
CA LEU A 17 39.47 -21.58 -14.62
C LEU A 17 38.57 -21.08 -13.47
N PHE A 18 38.22 -21.97 -12.54
CA PHE A 18 37.45 -21.59 -11.35
C PHE A 18 38.23 -20.68 -10.40
N ARG A 19 39.55 -20.88 -10.27
CA ARG A 19 40.42 -20.02 -9.47
C ARG A 19 40.48 -18.60 -10.04
N ASP A 20 40.57 -18.48 -11.37
CA ASP A 20 40.60 -17.20 -12.06
C ASP A 20 39.25 -16.49 -11.99
N GLU A 21 38.15 -17.23 -12.12
CA GLU A 21 36.80 -16.69 -11.94
C GLU A 21 36.58 -16.15 -10.52
N LEU A 22 37.01 -16.90 -9.50
CA LEU A 22 36.92 -16.47 -8.11
C LEU A 22 37.79 -15.22 -7.84
N ALA A 23 38.94 -15.09 -8.52
CA ALA A 23 39.77 -13.91 -8.43
C ALA A 23 39.07 -12.67 -9.03
N ARG A 24 38.45 -12.82 -10.21
CA ARG A 24 37.65 -11.76 -10.84
C ARG A 24 36.50 -11.27 -9.94
N GLU A 25 35.72 -12.21 -9.42
CA GLU A 25 34.60 -11.90 -8.52
C GLU A 25 35.06 -11.17 -7.23
N ARG A 26 36.21 -11.56 -6.68
CA ARG A 26 36.77 -10.88 -5.49
C ARG A 26 37.21 -9.46 -5.81
N GLU A 27 37.82 -9.24 -6.97
CA GLU A 27 38.25 -7.91 -7.41
C GLU A 27 37.04 -7.00 -7.70
N GLU A 28 36.03 -7.50 -8.40
CA GLU A 28 34.80 -6.74 -8.66
C GLU A 28 34.05 -6.41 -7.37
N LYS A 29 33.95 -7.37 -6.45
CA LYS A 29 33.37 -7.14 -5.12
C LYS A 29 34.16 -6.11 -4.31
N ALA A 30 35.49 -6.10 -4.42
CA ALA A 30 36.32 -5.10 -3.76
C ALA A 30 36.09 -3.71 -4.35
N ARG A 31 36.01 -3.60 -5.69
CA ARG A 31 35.68 -2.36 -6.40
C ARG A 31 34.31 -1.82 -5.97
N LEU A 32 33.27 -2.65 -6.01
CA LEU A 32 31.92 -2.27 -5.62
C LEU A 32 31.84 -1.83 -4.15
N ARG A 33 32.57 -2.51 -3.25
CA ARG A 33 32.67 -2.07 -1.84
C ARG A 33 33.34 -0.71 -1.71
N GLN A 34 34.38 -0.44 -2.47
CA GLN A 34 35.07 0.85 -2.46
C GLN A 34 34.18 1.98 -3.01
N GLU A 35 33.43 1.71 -4.09
CA GLU A 35 32.45 2.65 -4.63
C GLU A 35 31.34 2.95 -3.62
N MET A 36 30.81 1.93 -2.94
CA MET A 36 29.83 2.11 -1.87
C MET A 36 30.36 2.98 -0.71
N LEU A 37 31.61 2.79 -0.31
CA LEU A 37 32.26 3.64 0.72
C LEU A 37 32.42 5.09 0.26
N ASN A 38 32.87 5.30 -0.98
CA ASN A 38 33.00 6.65 -1.54
C ASN A 38 31.63 7.34 -1.66
N LEU A 39 30.60 6.61 -2.08
CA LEU A 39 29.23 7.12 -2.16
C LEU A 39 28.68 7.45 -0.76
N SER A 40 28.96 6.63 0.27
CA SER A 40 28.56 6.95 1.64
C SER A 40 29.27 8.19 2.17
N ASP A 41 30.56 8.35 1.90
CA ASP A 41 31.32 9.54 2.31
C ASP A 41 30.81 10.81 1.62
N LEU A 42 30.49 10.73 0.32
CA LEU A 42 29.91 11.83 -0.43
C LEU A 42 28.50 12.18 0.06
N GLN A 43 27.67 11.19 0.39
CA GLN A 43 26.37 11.43 1.03
C GLN A 43 26.54 12.12 2.38
N GLN A 44 27.47 11.65 3.22
CA GLN A 44 27.73 12.23 4.54
C GLN A 44 28.27 13.66 4.46
N ARG A 45 29.08 13.98 3.44
CA ARG A 45 29.51 15.36 3.16
C ARG A 45 28.37 16.22 2.63
N LYS A 46 27.53 15.69 1.75
CA LYS A 46 26.36 16.40 1.21
C LYS A 46 25.31 16.71 2.29
N THR A 47 25.12 15.81 3.27
CA THR A 47 24.27 16.07 4.45
C THR A 47 24.84 17.15 5.37
N ASN A 48 26.16 17.39 5.34
CA ASN A 48 26.78 18.46 6.12
C ASN A 48 26.75 19.83 5.42
N ASP A 49 26.75 19.88 4.09
CA ASP A 49 26.78 21.15 3.31
C ASP A 49 25.41 21.62 2.80
N THR A 50 24.36 20.77 2.85
CA THR A 50 22.99 21.15 2.49
C THR A 50 22.12 21.10 3.73
N SER A 51 21.80 22.27 4.27
CA SER A 51 20.63 22.58 5.11
C SER A 51 19.80 21.38 5.60
N VAL A 52 19.94 21.09 6.90
CA VAL A 52 19.02 20.31 7.74
C VAL A 52 18.87 18.83 7.32
N PRO A 53 19.45 17.86 8.06
CA PRO A 53 18.96 16.49 7.97
C PRO A 53 17.49 16.51 8.39
N PRO A 54 16.53 15.89 7.68
CA PRO A 54 15.20 15.70 8.25
C PRO A 54 15.43 14.80 9.46
N LEU A 55 15.47 15.41 10.65
CA LEU A 55 15.56 14.68 11.89
C LEU A 55 14.37 13.71 11.88
N PRO A 56 14.53 12.44 12.29
CA PRO A 56 13.40 11.53 12.42
C PRO A 56 12.25 12.16 13.25
N ASP A 57 12.59 13.04 14.19
CA ASP A 57 11.64 13.89 14.93
C ASP A 57 10.80 14.82 14.02
N ASP A 58 11.38 15.44 12.98
CA ASP A 58 10.64 16.28 12.03
C ASP A 58 9.64 15.46 11.18
N ILE A 59 9.91 14.18 10.95
CA ILE A 59 8.99 13.31 10.21
C ILE A 59 7.87 12.82 11.14
N GLU A 60 8.21 12.46 12.38
CA GLU A 60 7.24 12.07 13.39
C GLU A 60 6.30 13.23 13.75
N GLU A 61 6.85 14.44 13.91
CA GLU A 61 6.08 15.65 14.19
C GLU A 61 5.16 16.03 13.02
N ARG A 62 5.64 15.92 11.77
CA ARG A 62 4.78 16.12 10.59
C ARG A 62 3.68 15.09 10.46
N LYS A 63 3.92 13.82 10.82
CA LYS A 63 2.88 12.78 10.87
C LYS A 63 1.84 13.11 11.93
N LYS A 64 2.27 13.50 13.13
CA LYS A 64 1.37 13.90 14.21
C LYS A 64 0.47 15.07 13.81
N ILE A 65 1.03 16.11 13.18
CA ILE A 65 0.25 17.25 12.69
C ILE A 65 -0.75 16.82 11.61
N PHE A 66 -0.36 15.90 10.73
CA PHE A 66 -1.26 15.36 9.71
C PHE A 66 -2.42 14.58 10.36
N ASP A 67 -2.12 13.68 11.28
CA ASP A 67 -3.10 12.86 11.99
C ASP A 67 -4.08 13.74 12.78
N GLU A 68 -3.59 14.73 13.52
CA GLU A 68 -4.44 15.72 14.23
C GLU A 68 -5.31 16.55 13.28
N THR A 69 -4.86 16.77 12.04
CA THR A 69 -5.65 17.50 11.04
C THR A 69 -6.72 16.61 10.45
N VAL A 70 -6.40 15.34 10.17
CA VAL A 70 -7.37 14.34 9.72
C VAL A 70 -8.46 14.14 10.76
N GLU A 71 -8.09 14.00 12.04
CA GLU A 71 -9.04 13.86 13.15
C GLU A 71 -9.96 15.07 13.23
N ARG A 72 -9.43 16.30 13.19
CA ARG A 72 -10.27 17.52 13.18
C ARG A 72 -11.20 17.63 11.97
N VAL A 73 -10.76 17.17 10.80
CA VAL A 73 -11.62 17.14 9.60
C VAL A 73 -12.69 16.07 9.75
N GLN A 74 -12.35 14.90 10.29
CA GLN A 74 -13.31 13.84 10.57
C GLN A 74 -14.35 14.30 11.60
N GLU A 75 -13.93 14.91 12.71
CA GLU A 75 -14.86 15.45 13.70
C GLU A 75 -15.76 16.55 13.12
N LYS A 76 -15.20 17.47 12.33
CA LYS A 76 -16.01 18.59 11.80
C LYS A 76 -16.97 18.20 10.69
N PHE A 77 -16.59 17.26 9.82
CA PHE A 77 -17.34 16.96 8.61
C PHE A 77 -18.00 15.58 8.61
N PHE A 78 -17.54 14.66 9.46
CA PHE A 78 -18.01 13.28 9.50
C PHE A 78 -18.57 12.84 10.87
N ALA A 79 -18.46 13.65 11.94
CA ALA A 79 -19.03 13.28 13.25
C ALA A 79 -20.55 13.11 13.22
N TYR A 80 -21.24 13.76 12.29
CA TYR A 80 -22.69 13.62 12.13
C TYR A 80 -23.03 12.72 10.94
N HIS A 81 -23.21 11.43 11.22
CA HIS A 81 -23.92 10.54 10.32
C HIS A 81 -25.43 10.75 10.55
N ARG A 82 -26.16 11.23 9.54
CA ARG A 82 -27.62 11.27 9.62
C ARG A 82 -28.13 9.84 9.79
N GLU A 83 -29.07 9.64 10.72
CA GLU A 83 -29.76 8.36 10.88
C GLU A 83 -30.43 7.95 9.55
N ASN A 84 -30.52 6.64 9.29
CA ASN A 84 -31.18 6.13 8.10
C ASN A 84 -32.69 6.38 8.20
N VAL A 85 -33.14 7.50 7.65
CA VAL A 85 -34.55 7.92 7.64
C VAL A 85 -35.46 6.96 6.84
N CYS A 86 -34.88 6.11 5.99
CA CYS A 86 -35.60 5.12 5.20
C CYS A 86 -35.52 3.70 5.77
N ALA A 87 -35.04 3.54 7.01
CA ALA A 87 -34.87 2.24 7.65
C ALA A 87 -36.18 1.44 7.76
N ASP A 88 -37.32 2.09 7.94
CA ASP A 88 -38.62 1.43 8.01
C ASP A 88 -39.03 0.79 6.68
N ASN A 89 -38.82 1.51 5.57
CA ASN A 89 -39.06 1.00 4.21
C ASN A 89 -38.09 -0.15 3.88
N GLU A 90 -36.82 -0.03 4.30
CA GLU A 90 -35.82 -1.09 4.14
C GLU A 90 -36.23 -2.35 4.91
N LYS A 91 -36.72 -2.19 6.14
CA LYS A 91 -37.21 -3.29 6.96
C LYS A 91 -38.38 -4.01 6.29
N GLU A 92 -39.35 -3.27 5.75
CA GLU A 92 -40.50 -3.84 5.04
C GLU A 92 -40.09 -4.64 3.79
N ILE A 93 -39.15 -4.10 2.99
CA ILE A 93 -38.57 -4.82 1.85
C ILE A 93 -37.91 -6.11 2.33
N MET A 94 -37.09 -6.04 3.37
CA MET A 94 -36.36 -7.20 3.90
C MET A 94 -37.30 -8.26 4.47
N GLU A 95 -38.38 -7.86 5.13
CA GLU A 95 -39.43 -8.77 5.61
C GLU A 95 -40.16 -9.45 4.44
N CYS A 96 -40.50 -8.71 3.39
CA CYS A 96 -41.11 -9.26 2.18
C CYS A 96 -40.20 -10.28 1.48
N LEU A 97 -38.91 -9.96 1.34
CA LEU A 97 -37.92 -10.85 0.70
C LEU A 97 -37.71 -12.13 1.52
N LYS A 98 -37.70 -12.02 2.86
CA LYS A 98 -37.66 -13.18 3.76
C LYS A 98 -38.91 -14.05 3.64
N ALA A 99 -40.08 -13.45 3.50
CA ALA A 99 -41.34 -14.17 3.33
C ALA A 99 -41.49 -14.82 1.95
N ASN A 100 -40.82 -14.29 0.92
CA ASN A 100 -40.98 -14.72 -0.47
C ASN A 100 -39.63 -15.13 -1.12
N PRO A 101 -38.98 -16.20 -0.64
CA PRO A 101 -37.71 -16.66 -1.18
C PRO A 101 -37.86 -17.06 -2.65
N GLY A 102 -36.97 -16.54 -3.51
CA GLY A 102 -36.98 -16.81 -4.95
C GLY A 102 -38.10 -16.12 -5.74
N ARG A 103 -38.92 -15.28 -5.11
CA ARG A 103 -40.03 -14.54 -5.76
C ARG A 103 -39.93 -13.04 -5.54
N ILE A 104 -38.77 -12.47 -5.86
CA ILE A 104 -38.43 -11.05 -5.63
C ILE A 104 -39.46 -10.08 -6.23
N LEU A 105 -40.05 -10.40 -7.38
CA LEU A 105 -41.04 -9.56 -8.05
C LEU A 105 -42.31 -9.32 -7.22
N GLN A 106 -42.63 -10.19 -6.26
CA GLN A 106 -43.78 -9.97 -5.35
C GLN A 106 -43.55 -8.77 -4.42
N CYS A 107 -42.29 -8.44 -4.15
CA CYS A 107 -41.89 -7.28 -3.33
C CYS A 107 -41.66 -6.02 -4.17
N ALA A 108 -41.85 -6.06 -5.49
CA ALA A 108 -41.52 -4.94 -6.38
C ALA A 108 -42.24 -3.63 -6.01
N HIS A 109 -43.49 -3.73 -5.55
CA HIS A 109 -44.29 -2.59 -5.10
C HIS A 109 -43.71 -1.82 -3.90
N LEU A 110 -42.81 -2.44 -3.13
CA LEU A 110 -42.11 -1.81 -2.00
C LEU A 110 -40.92 -0.95 -2.45
N THR A 111 -40.54 -1.03 -3.73
CA THR A 111 -39.41 -0.25 -4.28
C THR A 111 -39.76 1.22 -4.42
N ASP A 112 -40.94 1.53 -4.97
CA ASP A 112 -41.40 2.91 -5.18
C ASP A 112 -41.39 3.78 -3.90
N PRO A 113 -41.95 3.33 -2.74
CA PRO A 113 -41.90 4.12 -1.51
C PRO A 113 -40.48 4.28 -0.97
N TYR A 114 -39.62 3.27 -1.11
CA TYR A 114 -38.21 3.34 -0.70
C TYR A 114 -37.42 4.33 -1.55
N GLU A 115 -37.54 4.25 -2.88
CA GLU A 115 -36.88 5.18 -3.81
C GLU A 115 -37.34 6.63 -3.58
N LYS A 116 -38.63 6.82 -3.33
CA LYS A 116 -39.16 8.14 -2.97
C LYS A 116 -38.53 8.67 -1.68
N CYS A 117 -38.48 7.85 -0.62
CA CYS A 117 -37.83 8.23 0.64
C CYS A 117 -36.37 8.63 0.45
N VAL A 118 -35.61 7.85 -0.33
CA VAL A 118 -34.20 8.14 -0.63
C VAL A 118 -34.07 9.44 -1.45
N ALA A 119 -34.96 9.65 -2.43
CA ALA A 119 -34.96 10.86 -3.24
C ALA A 119 -35.27 12.11 -2.42
N ASP A 120 -36.27 12.05 -1.54
CA ASP A 120 -36.67 13.13 -0.65
C ASP A 120 -35.54 13.46 0.33
N PHE A 121 -34.94 12.45 0.97
CA PHE A 121 -33.78 12.62 1.85
C PHE A 121 -32.59 13.24 1.12
N ARG A 122 -32.31 12.78 -0.10
CA ARG A 122 -31.24 13.35 -0.94
C ARG A 122 -31.49 14.83 -1.24
N GLN A 123 -32.74 15.22 -1.51
CA GLN A 123 -33.08 16.62 -1.70
C GLN A 123 -32.89 17.44 -0.43
N GLU A 124 -33.24 16.92 0.75
CA GLU A 124 -33.01 17.60 2.02
C GLU A 124 -31.52 17.81 2.30
N VAL A 125 -30.69 16.80 2.04
CA VAL A 125 -29.23 16.92 2.19
C VAL A 125 -28.66 17.96 1.23
N LEU A 126 -29.12 17.98 -0.03
CA LEU A 126 -28.63 18.93 -1.05
C LEU A 126 -29.14 20.36 -0.84
N LYS A 127 -30.30 20.55 -0.21
CA LYS A 127 -30.87 21.88 0.07
C LYS A 127 -30.13 22.61 1.19
N GLY A 128 -29.28 21.93 1.96
CA GLY A 128 -28.43 22.53 2.98
C GLY A 128 -29.24 23.23 4.07
N ASN A 129 -29.65 22.48 5.11
CA ASN A 129 -29.92 23.07 6.42
C ASN A 129 -28.60 23.39 7.11
#